data_AF-A0A9E0V998-F1
#
_entry.id   AF-A0A9E0V998-F1
#
_cell.length_a   1.000
_cell.length_b   1.000
_cell.length_c   1.000
_cell.angle_alpha   90.00
_cell.angle_beta   90.00
_cell.angle_gamma   90.00
#
_symmetry.space_group_name_H-M   'P 1'
#
loop_
_entity.id
_entity.type
_entity.pdbx_description
1 polymer ?
#
loop_
_entity_poly.entity_id
_entity_poly.type
_entity_poly.pdbx_seq_one_letter_code
_entity_poly.pdbx_strand_id
1 'polypeptide(L)'
;MADFRFFIKPMIQGKKGMGEIIFGAMNLLTGPDWFGKVVKHPSCKFKSVSGYLYPSAGVVQNHELLVYIVPGPTKMEGSVVALKGGGPGSLTHGGRTLIGRADGVICEVYWASLGQDLSTDVTALDLCGRIFHEFMHCKIDIDPQKDLHRDGGGAIAGPNPLRSTKPNDTNIALMAARLAKEVPQFTAFLPNERQVWESGM
;
A
#
# COMPACT_ATOMS: atom_id res chain seq x y z
N MET A 1 -17.33 -13.86 -11.24
CA MET A 1 -17.29 -13.38 -9.83
C MET A 1 -16.41 -12.14 -9.78
N ALA A 2 -16.64 -11.21 -8.86
CA ALA A 2 -15.92 -9.94 -8.83
C ALA A 2 -14.47 -10.13 -8.32
N ASP A 3 -13.51 -9.58 -9.07
CA ASP A 3 -12.08 -9.53 -8.73
C ASP A 3 -11.76 -8.21 -8.03
N PHE A 4 -10.98 -8.25 -6.95
CA PHE A 4 -10.43 -7.06 -6.32
C PHE A 4 -9.05 -6.76 -6.91
N ARG A 5 -8.83 -5.55 -7.42
CA ARG A 5 -7.53 -5.14 -7.93
C ARG A 5 -6.86 -4.14 -6.99
N PHE A 6 -5.54 -4.27 -6.84
CA PHE A 6 -4.70 -3.24 -6.23
C PHE A 6 -3.52 -2.90 -7.12
N PHE A 7 -2.97 -1.71 -6.92
CA PHE A 7 -1.94 -1.12 -7.75
C PHE A 7 -0.77 -0.64 -6.90
N ILE A 8 0.44 -0.89 -7.38
CA ILE A 8 1.68 -0.36 -6.81
C ILE A 8 2.30 0.58 -7.85
N LYS A 9 2.60 1.81 -7.45
CA LYS A 9 3.37 2.76 -8.25
C LYS A 9 4.73 3.02 -7.61
N PRO A 10 5.81 2.40 -8.12
CA PRO A 10 7.16 2.73 -7.67
C PRO A 10 7.53 4.15 -8.13
N MET A 11 7.96 4.99 -7.21
CA MET A 11 8.46 6.36 -7.42
C MET A 11 9.95 6.45 -7.06
N ILE A 12 10.68 5.36 -7.31
CA ILE A 12 12.10 5.16 -6.95
C ILE A 12 12.84 4.47 -8.10
N GLN A 13 14.13 4.76 -8.26
CA GLN A 13 15.00 4.21 -9.32
C GLN A 13 16.38 3.81 -8.83
N GLY A 14 17.02 2.94 -9.61
CA GLY A 14 18.42 2.54 -9.42
C GLY A 14 18.68 1.74 -8.14
N LYS A 15 17.63 1.26 -7.48
CA LYS A 15 17.75 0.42 -6.27
C LYS A 15 17.90 -1.03 -6.67
N LYS A 16 19.02 -1.63 -6.27
CA LYS A 16 19.32 -3.05 -6.51
C LYS A 16 18.22 -3.93 -5.90
N GLY A 17 17.78 -4.95 -6.63
CA GLY A 17 16.76 -5.90 -6.17
C GLY A 17 15.34 -5.34 -6.06
N MET A 18 15.11 -4.07 -6.43
CA MET A 18 13.82 -3.40 -6.25
C MET A 18 12.67 -4.11 -6.98
N GLY A 19 12.90 -4.50 -8.24
CA GLY A 19 11.90 -5.24 -9.01
C GLY A 19 11.50 -6.54 -8.31
N GLU A 20 12.49 -7.34 -7.89
CA GLU A 20 12.28 -8.60 -7.18
C GLU A 20 11.53 -8.40 -5.86
N ILE A 21 11.89 -7.37 -5.08
CA ILE A 21 11.23 -7.02 -3.82
C ILE A 21 9.77 -6.64 -4.06
N ILE A 22 9.49 -5.81 -5.06
CA ILE A 22 8.13 -5.35 -5.36
C ILE A 22 7.26 -6.50 -5.89
N PHE A 23 7.77 -7.30 -6.82
CA PHE A 23 7.05 -8.49 -7.30
C PHE A 23 6.85 -9.53 -6.20
N GLY A 24 7.85 -9.73 -5.34
CA GLY A 24 7.74 -10.57 -4.16
C GLY A 24 6.64 -10.10 -3.22
N ALA A 25 6.58 -8.80 -2.93
CA ALA A 25 5.52 -8.21 -2.11
C ALA A 25 4.13 -8.36 -2.75
N MET A 26 4.02 -8.15 -4.07
CA MET A 26 2.76 -8.37 -4.81
C MET A 26 2.30 -9.82 -4.73
N ASN A 27 3.20 -10.79 -4.90
CA ASN A 27 2.89 -12.21 -4.80
C ASN A 27 2.45 -12.60 -3.39
N LEU A 28 3.06 -12.02 -2.36
CA LEU A 28 2.63 -12.20 -0.98
C LEU A 28 1.23 -11.62 -0.75
N LEU A 29 0.97 -10.40 -1.22
CA LEU A 29 -0.32 -9.71 -1.10
C LEU A 29 -1.47 -10.51 -1.74
N THR A 30 -1.27 -11.08 -2.92
CA THR A 30 -2.26 -11.95 -3.60
C THR A 30 -2.32 -13.36 -3.01
N GLY A 31 -1.30 -13.74 -2.22
CA GLY A 31 -1.16 -15.04 -1.59
C GLY A 31 -2.18 -15.33 -0.48
N PRO A 32 -2.18 -16.57 0.04
CA PRO A 32 -3.24 -17.10 0.91
C PRO A 32 -3.29 -16.47 2.30
N ASP A 33 -2.28 -15.69 2.69
CA ASP A 33 -2.16 -15.11 4.03
C ASP A 33 -2.55 -13.63 4.10
N TRP A 34 -2.72 -12.96 2.94
CA TRP A 34 -2.98 -11.52 2.85
C TRP A 34 -4.34 -11.25 2.18
N PHE A 35 -4.41 -10.56 1.04
CA PHE A 35 -5.68 -10.35 0.36
C PHE A 35 -6.30 -11.67 -0.12
N GLY A 36 -5.50 -12.69 -0.43
CA GLY A 36 -6.03 -14.02 -0.71
C GLY A 36 -6.81 -14.61 0.47
N LYS A 37 -6.48 -14.24 1.71
CA LYS A 37 -7.29 -14.56 2.89
C LYS A 37 -8.51 -13.65 3.02
N VAL A 38 -8.35 -12.35 2.76
CA VAL A 38 -9.44 -11.36 2.78
C VAL A 38 -10.57 -11.74 1.84
N VAL A 39 -10.29 -12.09 0.58
CA VAL A 39 -11.33 -12.43 -0.42
C VAL A 39 -12.01 -13.77 -0.17
N LYS A 40 -11.40 -14.64 0.65
CA LYS A 40 -12.02 -15.88 1.14
C LYS A 40 -12.90 -15.67 2.36
N HIS A 41 -12.80 -14.53 3.04
CA HIS A 41 -13.61 -14.25 4.23
C HIS A 41 -15.10 -14.09 3.84
N PRO A 42 -16.06 -14.62 4.63
CA PRO A 42 -17.48 -14.61 4.27
C PRO A 42 -18.08 -13.22 4.05
N SER A 43 -17.57 -12.19 4.73
CA SER A 43 -18.03 -10.80 4.57
C SER A 43 -17.48 -10.10 3.32
N CYS A 44 -16.51 -10.70 2.60
CA CYS A 44 -15.91 -10.08 1.43
C CYS A 44 -16.78 -10.30 0.18
N LYS A 45 -17.06 -9.18 -0.51
CA LYS A 45 -17.82 -9.19 -1.77
C LYS A 45 -17.02 -9.75 -2.96
N PHE A 46 -15.70 -9.59 -2.93
CA PHE A 46 -14.81 -10.11 -3.97
C PHE A 46 -14.48 -11.58 -3.72
N LYS A 47 -14.07 -12.30 -4.76
CA LYS A 47 -13.75 -13.73 -4.71
C LYS A 47 -12.35 -14.07 -5.20
N SER A 48 -11.68 -13.10 -5.80
CA SER A 48 -10.29 -13.16 -6.23
C SER A 48 -9.62 -11.82 -5.99
N VAL A 49 -8.29 -11.83 -6.03
CA VAL A 49 -7.46 -10.63 -5.94
C VAL A 49 -6.36 -10.66 -6.99
N SER A 50 -6.11 -9.51 -7.61
CA SER A 50 -5.04 -9.30 -8.58
C SER A 50 -4.23 -8.05 -8.21
N GLY A 51 -2.92 -8.11 -8.39
CA GLY A 51 -2.01 -6.98 -8.18
C GLY A 51 -1.37 -6.51 -9.49
N TYR A 52 -1.22 -5.21 -9.68
CA TYR A 52 -0.61 -4.62 -10.89
C TYR A 52 0.39 -3.53 -10.56
N LEU A 53 1.38 -3.34 -11.45
CA LEU A 53 2.17 -2.13 -11.48
C LEU A 53 1.36 -1.01 -12.16
N TYR A 54 1.30 0.17 -11.57
CA TYR A 54 0.65 1.31 -12.21
C TYR A 54 1.58 1.97 -13.25
N PRO A 55 1.11 2.34 -14.47
CA PRO A 55 -0.26 2.37 -14.95
C PRO A 55 -0.68 1.17 -15.83
N SER A 56 0.00 0.02 -15.77
CA SER A 56 -0.15 -1.03 -16.78
C SER A 56 -1.55 -1.67 -16.86
N ALA A 57 -2.40 -1.47 -15.85
CA ALA A 57 -3.76 -2.01 -15.78
C ALA A 57 -4.90 -0.95 -15.90
N GLY A 58 -4.59 0.25 -16.39
CA GLY A 58 -5.59 1.28 -16.73
C GLY A 58 -6.03 2.17 -15.58
N VAL A 59 -7.31 2.55 -15.55
CA VAL A 59 -7.90 3.45 -14.54
C VAL A 59 -8.15 2.71 -13.23
N VAL A 60 -7.72 3.30 -12.11
CA VAL A 60 -8.02 2.82 -10.75
C VAL A 60 -9.46 3.17 -10.40
N GLN A 61 -10.28 2.17 -10.08
CA GLN A 61 -11.66 2.35 -9.67
C GLN A 61 -11.75 2.70 -8.18
N ASN A 62 -12.84 3.33 -7.75
CA ASN A 62 -12.98 3.81 -6.38
C ASN A 62 -13.00 2.68 -5.33
N HIS A 63 -13.42 1.47 -5.67
CA HIS A 63 -13.32 0.33 -4.74
C HIS A 63 -11.90 -0.29 -4.70
N GLU A 64 -11.02 0.06 -5.63
CA GLU A 64 -9.65 -0.45 -5.72
C GLU A 64 -8.69 0.38 -4.85
N LEU A 65 -7.43 -0.05 -4.79
CA LEU A 65 -6.41 0.57 -3.93
C LEU A 65 -5.12 0.84 -4.70
N LEU A 66 -4.50 1.98 -4.43
CA LEU A 66 -3.24 2.40 -5.03
C LEU A 66 -2.25 2.82 -3.94
N VAL A 67 -1.04 2.28 -3.98
CA VAL A 67 0.06 2.68 -3.10
C VAL A 67 1.25 3.20 -3.90
N TYR A 68 1.85 4.28 -3.41
CA TYR A 68 3.09 4.83 -3.94
C TYR A 68 4.29 4.33 -3.12
N ILE A 69 5.31 3.77 -3.78
CA ILE A 69 6.57 3.40 -3.10
C ILE A 69 7.56 4.54 -3.33
N VAL A 70 7.82 5.32 -2.30
CA VAL A 70 8.61 6.56 -2.41
C VAL A 70 9.98 6.41 -1.72
N PRO A 71 10.99 7.25 -2.05
CA PRO A 71 12.34 7.09 -1.49
C PRO A 71 12.37 7.15 0.03
N GLY A 72 11.60 8.05 0.63
CA GLY A 72 11.53 8.28 2.06
C GLY A 72 10.67 9.49 2.41
N PRO A 73 10.46 9.78 3.70
CA PRO A 73 9.50 10.78 4.17
C PRO A 73 10.01 12.23 4.08
N THR A 74 11.32 12.45 3.93
CA THR A 74 11.98 13.72 4.25
C THR A 74 12.39 14.60 3.07
N LYS A 75 11.75 14.46 1.91
CA LYS A 75 11.82 15.50 0.87
C LYS A 75 10.43 15.70 0.27
N MET A 76 10.00 16.96 0.18
CA MET A 76 8.87 17.33 -0.68
C MET A 76 9.08 16.84 -2.12
N GLU A 77 10.31 16.57 -2.53
CA GLU A 77 10.63 16.08 -3.88
C GLU A 77 10.26 14.60 -4.14
N GLY A 78 9.80 13.83 -3.14
CA GLY A 78 9.51 12.40 -3.34
C GLY A 78 8.27 11.84 -2.63
N SER A 79 7.81 12.45 -1.55
CA SER A 79 6.57 12.04 -0.86
C SER A 79 5.36 12.71 -1.49
N VAL A 80 4.40 11.91 -1.96
CA VAL A 80 3.14 12.40 -2.52
C VAL A 80 2.31 13.03 -1.42
N VAL A 81 2.33 12.45 -0.22
CA VAL A 81 1.65 13.00 0.96
C VAL A 81 2.21 14.37 1.33
N ALA A 82 3.53 14.53 1.38
CA ALA A 82 4.17 15.81 1.70
C ALA A 82 3.84 16.88 0.66
N LEU A 83 3.91 16.54 -0.64
CA LEU A 83 3.56 17.43 -1.76
C LEU A 83 2.11 17.91 -1.73
N LYS A 84 1.23 17.13 -1.11
CA LYS A 84 -0.21 17.42 -1.01
C LYS A 84 -0.63 17.99 0.34
N GLY A 85 0.33 18.45 1.15
CA GLY A 85 0.06 19.18 2.40
C GLY A 85 -0.11 18.30 3.63
N GLY A 86 0.25 17.01 3.58
CA GLY A 86 0.19 16.11 4.73
C GLY A 86 1.26 16.36 5.81
N GLY A 87 2.17 17.31 5.61
CA GLY A 87 3.35 17.50 6.44
C GLY A 87 4.40 16.39 6.26
N PRO A 88 5.64 16.58 6.73
CA PRO A 88 6.69 15.57 6.62
C PRO A 88 6.30 14.30 7.41
N GLY A 89 6.54 13.13 6.82
CA GLY A 89 6.40 11.84 7.51
C GLY A 89 7.58 11.56 8.44
N SER A 90 7.57 10.39 9.08
CA SER A 90 8.70 9.86 9.84
C SER A 90 9.13 8.50 9.30
N LEU A 91 10.43 8.24 9.25
CA LEU A 91 10.97 6.93 8.87
C LEU A 91 10.54 5.83 9.86
N THR A 92 10.17 6.21 11.08
CA THR A 92 9.69 5.29 12.12
C THR A 92 8.31 4.71 11.82
N HIS A 93 7.52 5.29 10.90
CA HIS A 93 6.20 4.77 10.53
C HIS A 93 6.26 3.88 9.28
N GLY A 94 7.28 4.10 8.44
CA GLY A 94 7.55 3.41 7.17
C GLY A 94 6.46 3.43 6.11
N GLY A 95 5.37 4.13 6.34
CA GLY A 95 4.40 4.57 5.36
C GLY A 95 3.56 5.70 5.92
N ARG A 96 2.66 6.22 5.08
CA ARG A 96 1.67 7.19 5.47
C ARG A 96 0.45 7.18 4.55
N THR A 97 -0.73 7.31 5.16
CA THR A 97 -1.98 7.52 4.46
C THR A 97 -2.55 8.91 4.76
N LEU A 98 -2.88 9.67 3.71
CA LEU A 98 -3.55 10.96 3.81
C LEU A 98 -5.00 10.84 3.34
N ILE A 99 -5.93 10.91 4.29
CA ILE A 99 -7.38 10.77 4.11
C ILE A 99 -8.11 12.13 4.05
N GLY A 100 -9.40 12.12 3.70
CA GLY A 100 -10.28 13.31 3.81
C GLY A 100 -10.10 14.35 2.71
N ARG A 101 -9.54 13.97 1.56
CA ARG A 101 -9.23 14.89 0.46
C ARG A 101 -10.26 14.83 -0.66
N ALA A 102 -10.48 15.98 -1.31
CA ALA A 102 -11.38 16.08 -2.47
C ALA A 102 -10.83 15.39 -3.74
N ASP A 103 -9.51 15.29 -3.88
CA ASP A 103 -8.83 14.65 -5.02
C ASP A 103 -8.49 13.17 -4.79
N GLY A 104 -8.96 12.59 -3.68
CA GLY A 104 -8.76 11.19 -3.34
C GLY A 104 -7.69 10.94 -2.29
N VAL A 105 -7.69 9.73 -1.75
CA VAL A 105 -6.80 9.29 -0.68
C VAL A 105 -5.43 8.95 -1.26
N ILE A 106 -4.38 9.28 -0.51
CA ILE A 106 -3.01 8.98 -0.88
C ILE A 106 -2.48 7.96 0.14
N CYS A 107 -2.10 6.78 -0.34
CA CYS A 107 -1.42 5.76 0.45
C CYS A 107 0.03 5.65 -0.08
N GLU A 108 1.05 5.84 0.77
CA GLU A 108 2.46 5.70 0.37
C GLU A 108 3.28 4.89 1.39
N VAL A 109 4.33 4.21 0.92
CA VAL A 109 5.28 3.43 1.73
C VAL A 109 6.70 3.92 1.46
N TYR A 110 7.53 3.98 2.51
CA TYR A 110 8.88 4.52 2.45
C TYR A 110 9.91 3.42 2.18
N TRP A 111 10.60 3.51 1.04
CA TRP A 111 11.68 2.59 0.69
C TRP A 111 12.81 2.64 1.73
N ALA A 112 13.22 3.83 2.15
CA ALA A 112 14.30 4.02 3.12
C ALA A 112 14.01 3.46 4.52
N SER A 113 12.76 3.12 4.85
CA SER A 113 12.44 2.44 6.11
C SER A 113 12.48 0.93 6.02
N LEU A 114 12.55 0.36 4.81
CA LEU A 114 12.70 -1.08 4.64
C LEU A 114 14.09 -1.50 5.10
N GLY A 115 14.20 -2.71 5.66
CA GLY A 115 15.49 -3.26 6.09
C GLY A 115 16.44 -3.52 4.91
N GLN A 116 17.25 -2.52 4.53
CA GLN A 116 18.14 -2.59 3.35
C GLN A 116 19.27 -3.64 3.49
N ASP A 117 19.55 -4.11 4.71
CA ASP A 117 20.57 -5.13 5.00
C ASP A 117 20.00 -6.56 5.03
N LEU A 118 18.72 -6.74 4.66
CA LEU A 118 18.03 -8.02 4.72
C LEU A 118 18.05 -8.72 3.36
N SER A 119 17.73 -10.02 3.36
CA SER A 119 17.50 -10.73 2.10
C SER A 119 16.32 -10.13 1.34
N THR A 120 16.29 -10.36 0.03
CA THR A 120 15.21 -9.95 -0.87
C THR A 120 13.84 -10.39 -0.34
N ASP A 121 13.71 -11.65 0.11
CA ASP A 121 12.44 -12.21 0.59
C ASP A 121 11.93 -11.55 1.87
N VAL A 122 12.83 -11.28 2.82
CA VAL A 122 12.46 -10.62 4.08
C VAL A 122 12.08 -9.16 3.81
N THR A 123 12.79 -8.49 2.89
CA THR A 123 12.46 -7.13 2.46
C THR A 123 11.12 -7.08 1.72
N ALA A 124 10.82 -8.07 0.89
CA ALA A 124 9.53 -8.22 0.22
C ALA A 124 8.39 -8.43 1.21
N LEU A 125 8.62 -9.21 2.27
CA LEU A 125 7.64 -9.42 3.34
C LEU A 125 7.40 -8.15 4.18
N ASP A 126 8.45 -7.40 4.51
CA ASP A 126 8.36 -6.09 5.18
C ASP A 126 7.55 -5.10 4.32
N LEU A 127 7.88 -5.01 3.02
CA LEU A 127 7.14 -4.17 2.08
C LEU A 127 5.67 -4.59 1.95
N CYS A 128 5.39 -5.89 1.83
CA CYS A 128 4.04 -6.44 1.79
C CYS A 128 3.21 -6.00 3.01
N GLY A 129 3.79 -6.13 4.21
CA GLY A 129 3.14 -5.74 5.46
C GLY A 129 2.81 -4.26 5.53
N ARG A 130 3.76 -3.40 5.13
CA ARG A 130 3.54 -1.94 5.09
C ARG A 130 2.48 -1.55 4.07
N ILE A 131 2.50 -2.14 2.87
CA ILE A 131 1.48 -1.86 1.86
C ILE A 131 0.09 -2.24 2.38
N PHE A 132 -0.05 -3.43 2.95
CA PHE A 132 -1.34 -3.88 3.47
C PHE A 132 -1.82 -3.00 4.62
N HIS A 133 -0.91 -2.55 5.50
CA HIS A 133 -1.21 -1.60 6.58
C HIS A 133 -1.77 -0.28 6.05
N GLU A 134 -1.07 0.36 5.10
CA GLU A 134 -1.54 1.62 4.50
C GLU A 134 -2.87 1.43 3.76
N PHE A 135 -3.04 0.31 3.06
CA PHE A 135 -4.32 -0.04 2.44
C PHE A 135 -5.47 -0.20 3.44
N MET A 136 -5.18 -0.67 4.65
CA MET A 136 -6.15 -0.72 5.72
C MET A 136 -6.55 0.69 6.18
N HIS A 137 -5.61 1.63 6.33
CA HIS A 137 -5.94 3.03 6.56
C HIS A 137 -6.86 3.59 5.45
N CYS A 138 -6.55 3.28 4.18
CA CYS A 138 -7.34 3.68 3.02
C CYS A 138 -8.82 3.20 3.08
N LYS A 139 -9.17 2.12 3.81
CA LYS A 139 -10.56 1.61 3.88
C LYS A 139 -11.22 1.79 5.25
N ILE A 140 -10.45 1.57 6.32
CA ILE A 140 -10.93 1.53 7.71
C ILE A 140 -11.01 2.95 8.28
N ASP A 141 -9.96 3.74 8.20
CA ASP A 141 -9.92 5.04 8.90
C ASP A 141 -10.74 6.14 8.21
N ILE A 142 -11.19 5.87 6.98
CA ILE A 142 -12.20 6.70 6.29
C ILE A 142 -13.59 6.47 6.88
N ASP A 143 -13.81 5.37 7.60
CA ASP A 143 -14.99 5.23 8.43
C ASP A 143 -14.70 6.00 9.73
N PRO A 144 -15.34 7.16 9.97
CA PRO A 144 -14.98 8.06 11.08
C PRO A 144 -15.24 7.46 12.47
N GLN A 145 -15.94 6.32 12.54
CA GLN A 145 -16.13 5.55 13.76
C GLN A 145 -15.06 4.48 13.96
N LYS A 146 -14.09 4.40 13.05
CA LYS A 146 -13.06 3.38 13.02
C LYS A 146 -11.67 3.95 12.85
N ASP A 147 -10.75 3.31 13.55
CA ASP A 147 -9.32 3.63 13.55
C ASP A 147 -8.59 2.30 13.70
N LEU A 148 -7.78 1.96 12.70
CA LEU A 148 -6.99 0.73 12.67
C LEU A 148 -6.20 0.51 13.97
N HIS A 149 -5.67 1.57 14.56
CA HIS A 149 -4.85 1.52 15.77
C HIS A 149 -5.67 1.41 17.06
N ARG A 150 -6.97 1.75 17.03
CA ARG A 150 -7.87 1.65 18.19
C ARG A 150 -8.77 0.42 18.15
N ASP A 151 -9.21 -0.02 16.97
CA ASP A 151 -10.15 -1.14 16.80
C ASP A 151 -9.48 -2.52 16.75
N GLY A 152 -8.29 -2.66 17.36
CA GLY A 152 -7.63 -3.96 17.46
C GLY A 152 -7.03 -4.45 16.15
N GLY A 153 -6.53 -3.55 15.29
CA GLY A 153 -5.70 -3.90 14.12
C GLY A 153 -4.39 -4.62 14.45
N GLY A 154 -4.14 -4.95 15.72
CA GLY A 154 -3.19 -5.96 16.16
C GLY A 154 -1.82 -5.88 15.48
N ALA A 155 -1.45 -6.98 14.84
CA ALA A 155 -0.08 -7.29 14.41
C ALA A 155 0.49 -6.28 13.40
N ILE A 156 -0.37 -5.68 12.57
CA ILE A 156 0.04 -4.67 11.58
C ILE A 156 -0.29 -3.24 12.00
N ALA A 157 -1.09 -3.02 13.05
CA ALA A 157 -1.38 -1.66 13.56
C ALA A 157 -0.30 -1.14 14.54
N GLY A 158 0.75 -1.91 14.80
CA GLY A 158 1.87 -1.47 15.62
C GLY A 158 2.75 -0.44 14.88
N PRO A 159 3.47 0.43 15.62
CA PRO A 159 4.37 1.45 15.04
C PRO A 159 5.53 0.85 14.23
N ASN A 160 5.84 -0.43 14.45
CA ASN A 160 6.72 -1.22 13.61
C ASN A 160 6.00 -2.53 13.31
N PRO A 161 5.28 -2.68 12.18
CA PRO A 161 4.94 -4.01 11.71
C PRO A 161 6.29 -4.72 11.54
N LEU A 162 6.59 -5.67 12.45
CA LEU A 162 7.89 -6.32 12.48
C LEU A 162 8.08 -7.07 11.15
N ARG A 163 9.35 -7.31 10.81
CA ARG A 163 9.88 -7.92 9.56
C ARG A 163 9.34 -9.33 9.21
N SER A 164 8.22 -9.75 9.80
CA SER A 164 7.58 -11.05 9.65
C SER A 164 6.09 -11.07 10.03
N THR A 165 5.48 -9.93 10.35
CA THR A 165 4.14 -9.92 10.94
C THR A 165 3.05 -9.97 9.88
N LYS A 166 2.50 -11.18 9.69
CA LYS A 166 1.30 -11.41 8.88
C LYS A 166 0.05 -10.80 9.55
N PRO A 167 -1.00 -10.45 8.77
CA PRO A 167 -2.25 -9.97 9.33
C PRO A 167 -2.92 -11.07 10.14
N ASN A 168 -3.44 -10.71 11.31
CA ASN A 168 -4.24 -11.62 12.13
C ASN A 168 -5.70 -11.68 11.64
N ASP A 169 -6.52 -12.55 12.25
CA ASP A 169 -7.91 -12.71 11.81
C ASP A 169 -8.76 -11.43 11.97
N THR A 170 -8.47 -10.60 12.98
CA THR A 170 -9.12 -9.29 13.14
C THR A 170 -8.79 -8.35 11.97
N ASN A 171 -7.53 -8.33 11.52
CA ASN A 171 -7.12 -7.56 10.34
C ASN A 171 -7.89 -8.00 9.10
N ILE A 172 -7.96 -9.31 8.88
CA ILE A 172 -8.66 -9.91 7.75
C ILE A 172 -10.15 -9.57 7.78
N ALA A 173 -10.81 -9.71 8.94
CA ALA A 173 -12.23 -9.42 9.08
C ALA A 173 -12.57 -7.94 8.85
N LEU A 174 -11.77 -7.02 9.42
CA LEU A 174 -11.94 -5.59 9.24
C LEU A 174 -11.77 -5.16 7.78
N MET A 175 -10.73 -5.67 7.11
CA MET A 175 -10.49 -5.36 5.70
C MET A 175 -11.55 -5.99 4.80
N ALA A 176 -11.93 -7.25 5.03
CA ALA A 176 -12.95 -7.95 4.23
C ALA A 176 -14.29 -7.23 4.23
N ALA A 177 -14.72 -6.74 5.40
CA ALA A 177 -15.98 -6.00 5.54
C ALA A 177 -15.98 -4.66 4.79
N ARG A 178 -14.81 -4.07 4.52
CA ARG A 178 -14.65 -2.72 3.96
C ARG A 178 -13.99 -2.68 2.60
N LEU A 179 -13.52 -3.82 2.07
CA LEU A 179 -12.76 -3.86 0.82
C LEU A 179 -13.53 -3.24 -0.35
N ALA A 180 -14.86 -3.45 -0.39
CA ALA A 180 -15.74 -2.91 -1.43
C ALA A 180 -16.21 -1.47 -1.18
N LYS A 181 -15.72 -0.79 -0.14
CA LYS A 181 -16.04 0.62 0.11
C LYS A 181 -15.45 1.47 -1.03
N GLU A 182 -16.29 2.33 -1.61
CA GLU A 182 -15.87 3.27 -2.65
C GLU A 182 -15.07 4.42 -2.01
N VAL A 183 -13.79 4.49 -2.36
CA VAL A 183 -12.81 5.45 -1.87
C VAL A 183 -11.96 5.92 -3.05
N PRO A 184 -12.21 7.13 -3.58
CA PRO A 184 -11.37 7.67 -4.65
C PRO A 184 -9.90 7.65 -4.27
N GLN A 185 -9.08 7.05 -5.13
CA GLN A 185 -7.63 7.05 -4.99
C GLN A 185 -7.07 8.28 -5.69
N PHE A 186 -6.14 8.96 -5.04
CA PHE A 186 -5.43 10.05 -5.68
C PHE A 186 -4.59 9.50 -6.84
N THR A 187 -4.85 9.96 -8.07
CA THR A 187 -4.14 9.51 -9.28
C THR A 187 -3.51 10.66 -10.07
N ALA A 188 -3.74 11.91 -9.67
CA ALA A 188 -3.45 13.13 -10.44
C ALA A 188 -1.99 13.65 -10.38
N PHE A 189 -0.98 12.77 -10.22
CA PHE A 189 0.46 13.10 -10.29
C PHE A 189 1.17 12.17 -11.30
N LEU A 190 2.04 12.57 -12.23
CA LEU A 190 2.36 13.83 -12.93
C LEU A 190 2.67 13.42 -14.40
N PRO A 191 2.14 14.10 -15.43
CA PRO A 191 2.42 13.81 -16.85
C PRO A 191 3.85 14.08 -17.34
N ASN A 192 4.76 14.63 -16.50
CA ASN A 192 6.09 15.10 -16.92
C ASN A 192 7.29 14.23 -16.46
N GLU A 193 7.09 13.05 -15.88
CA GLU A 193 8.19 12.11 -15.56
C GLU A 193 8.34 10.99 -16.60
N ARG A 194 8.01 11.26 -17.86
CA ARG A 194 8.45 10.42 -18.99
C ARG A 194 9.98 10.33 -19.12
N GLN A 195 10.74 11.12 -18.37
CA GLN A 195 12.19 11.26 -18.55
C GLN A 195 13.05 10.34 -17.68
N VAL A 196 12.48 9.35 -17.00
CA VAL A 196 13.30 8.44 -16.18
C VAL A 196 13.00 6.95 -16.36
N TRP A 197 12.39 6.59 -17.49
CA TRP A 197 12.18 5.19 -17.88
C TRP A 197 12.98 4.75 -19.11
N GLU A 198 13.67 5.65 -19.82
CA GLU A 198 14.34 5.32 -21.10
C GLU A 198 15.88 5.52 -21.12
N SER A 199 16.53 5.84 -20.01
CA SER A 199 18.00 6.04 -19.98
C SER A 199 18.81 4.84 -19.44
N GLY A 200 18.20 3.65 -19.35
CA GLY A 200 18.84 2.48 -18.74
C GLY A 200 18.55 1.13 -19.40
N MET A 201 18.15 1.12 -20.68
CA MET A 201 18.25 -0.06 -21.53
C MET A 201 19.38 0.13 -22.53
#